data_AF-A0A1S2GWM2-F1
#
_entry.id   AF-A0A1S2GWM2-F1
#
_cell.length_a   1.000
_cell.length_b   1.000
_cell.length_c   1.000
_cell.angle_alpha   90.00
_cell.angle_beta   90.00
_cell.angle_gamma   90.00
#
_symmetry.space_group_name_H-M   'P 1'
#
loop_
_entity.id
_entity.type
_entity.pdbx_description
1 polymer ?
#
loop_
_entity_poly.entity_id
_entity_poly.type
_entity_poly.pdbx_seq_one_letter_code
_entity_poly.pdbx_strand_id
1 'polypeptide(L)'
;MAVQAVAVLAVALLGAPTTRPVTVTLGEQPTSTLSQVDVAVAMVVVLALAAVAWAWSSRWSGTLDPLLTTPVTVFVVAQLNGIRDVGALVGIYALASAGVLFAVVQRRSPDRSRVPLGLGSAVGIVPWGIIAFHQVGAGLVGHPLPGIVVAITLTALVAAVAEFVATWRGRPAAASVLRAAGISAVAWMVAAAL
;
A
#
# COMPACT_ATOMS: atom_id res chain seq x y z
N MET A 1 -9.20 9.10 -10.98
CA MET A 1 -8.26 9.39 -9.88
C MET A 1 -8.42 10.79 -9.33
N ALA A 2 -8.24 11.88 -10.10
CA ALA A 2 -8.38 13.24 -9.57
C ALA A 2 -9.73 13.53 -8.88
N VAL A 3 -10.86 13.18 -9.53
CA VAL A 3 -12.20 13.32 -8.94
C VAL A 3 -12.35 12.50 -7.66
N GLN A 4 -11.78 11.29 -7.62
CA GLN A 4 -11.81 10.44 -6.43
C GLN A 4 -10.97 11.04 -5.30
N ALA A 5 -9.79 11.62 -5.60
CA ALA A 5 -8.96 12.27 -4.60
C ALA A 5 -9.71 13.41 -3.91
N VAL A 6 -10.40 14.26 -4.69
CA VAL A 6 -11.23 15.34 -4.16
C VAL A 6 -12.42 14.81 -3.37
N ALA A 7 -13.12 13.78 -3.87
CA ALA A 7 -14.25 13.19 -3.17
C ALA A 7 -13.84 12.55 -1.83
N VAL A 8 -12.78 11.73 -1.83
CA VAL A 8 -12.26 11.10 -0.61
C VAL A 8 -11.73 12.16 0.36
N LEU A 9 -11.10 13.23 -0.13
CA LEU A 9 -10.68 14.35 0.71
C LEU A 9 -11.88 15.04 1.37
N ALA A 10 -12.96 15.28 0.62
CA ALA A 10 -14.18 15.84 1.19
C ALA A 10 -14.76 14.93 2.29
N VAL A 11 -14.81 13.61 2.07
CA VAL A 11 -15.25 12.66 3.10
C VAL A 11 -14.30 12.69 4.31
N ALA A 12 -12.98 12.72 4.10
CA ALA A 12 -11.99 12.77 5.19
C ALA A 12 -12.08 14.05 6.03
N LEU A 13 -12.37 15.19 5.40
CA LEU A 13 -12.51 16.48 6.09
C LEU A 13 -13.86 16.60 6.83
N LEU A 14 -14.89 15.90 6.38
CA LEU A 14 -16.23 15.91 6.98
C LEU A 14 -16.43 14.79 8.02
N GLY A 15 -15.64 13.73 7.94
CA GLY A 15 -15.69 12.56 8.82
C GLY A 15 -14.88 12.73 10.11
N ALA A 16 -14.85 11.68 10.93
CA ALA A 16 -14.03 11.65 12.12
C ALA A 16 -12.54 11.51 11.75
N PRO A 17 -11.61 12.13 12.51
CA PRO A 17 -10.18 11.95 12.26
C PRO A 17 -9.78 10.48 12.40
N THR A 18 -9.08 9.93 11.40
CA THR A 18 -8.54 8.56 11.47
C THR A 18 -7.04 8.55 11.70
N THR A 19 -6.61 9.40 12.62
CA THR A 19 -5.20 9.51 13.02
C THR A 19 -4.73 8.24 13.70
N ARG A 20 -3.62 7.70 13.21
CA ARG A 20 -2.92 6.56 13.80
C ARG A 20 -1.54 6.99 14.29
N PRO A 21 -1.14 6.59 15.51
CA PRO A 21 0.15 6.94 16.05
C PRO A 21 1.26 6.16 15.36
N VAL A 22 2.34 6.86 15.04
CA VAL A 22 3.63 6.27 14.71
C VAL A 22 4.48 6.33 15.98
N THR A 23 4.96 5.18 16.42
CA THR A 23 5.66 5.01 17.70
C THR A 23 7.12 4.62 17.51
N VAL A 24 7.93 4.88 18.51
CA VAL A 24 9.33 4.43 18.58
C VAL A 24 9.65 3.92 19.98
N THR A 25 10.42 2.83 20.04
CA THR A 25 10.95 2.24 21.27
C THR A 25 12.48 2.29 21.21
N LEU A 26 13.12 2.95 22.18
CA LEU A 26 14.57 3.16 22.21
C LEU A 26 15.19 2.47 23.41
N GLY A 27 15.89 1.35 23.19
CA GLY A 27 16.46 0.56 24.28
C GLY A 27 15.40 0.09 25.27
N GLU A 28 15.61 0.36 26.56
CA GLU A 28 14.67 0.02 27.64
C GLU A 28 13.63 1.12 27.89
N GLN A 29 13.60 2.19 27.08
CA GLN A 29 12.63 3.26 27.27
C GLN A 29 11.21 2.81 26.89
N PRO A 30 10.17 3.31 27.58
CA PRO A 30 8.79 3.07 27.20
C PRO A 30 8.51 3.52 25.76
N THR A 31 7.61 2.81 25.07
CA THR A 31 7.17 3.18 23.72
C THR A 31 6.59 4.60 23.73
N SER A 32 7.16 5.47 22.90
CA SER A 32 6.77 6.87 22.75
C SER A 32 6.11 7.13 21.41
N THR A 33 5.21 8.11 21.35
CA THR A 33 4.58 8.53 20.08
C THR A 33 5.48 9.57 19.40
N LEU A 34 5.94 9.25 18.20
CA LEU A 34 6.78 10.11 17.37
C LEU A 34 5.92 11.11 16.56
N SER A 35 4.86 10.61 15.93
CA SER A 35 3.97 11.42 15.07
C SER A 35 2.60 10.77 14.93
N GLN A 36 1.68 11.45 14.26
CA GLN A 36 0.35 10.94 13.92
C GLN A 36 0.17 11.01 12.41
N VAL A 37 -0.45 9.97 11.84
CA VAL A 37 -0.77 9.93 10.41
C VAL A 37 -2.26 9.70 10.25
N ASP A 38 -2.93 10.59 9.53
CA ASP A 38 -4.30 10.37 9.10
C ASP A 38 -4.31 9.43 7.88
N VAL A 39 -4.89 8.24 8.05
CA VAL A 39 -4.87 7.20 7.01
C VAL A 39 -5.78 7.52 5.83
N ALA A 40 -6.86 8.29 6.04
CA ALA A 40 -7.72 8.74 4.95
C ALA A 40 -7.02 9.79 4.09
N VAL A 41 -6.34 10.76 4.73
CA VAL A 41 -5.50 11.74 4.03
C VAL A 41 -4.35 11.06 3.30
N ALA A 42 -3.73 10.04 3.88
CA ALA A 42 -2.71 9.25 3.19
C ALA A 42 -3.26 8.60 1.90
N MET A 43 -4.49 8.09 1.91
CA MET A 43 -5.14 7.57 0.70
C MET A 43 -5.49 8.66 -0.32
N VAL A 44 -5.84 9.87 0.11
CA VAL A 44 -5.96 11.03 -0.79
C VAL A 44 -4.64 11.30 -1.50
N VAL A 45 -3.51 11.27 -0.78
CA VAL A 45 -2.18 11.43 -1.37
C VAL A 45 -1.91 10.35 -2.40
N VAL A 46 -2.25 9.08 -2.13
CA VAL A 46 -2.13 7.99 -3.12
C VAL A 46 -2.94 8.28 -4.38
N LEU A 47 -4.21 8.68 -4.25
CA LEU A 47 -5.08 8.99 -5.39
C LEU A 47 -4.58 10.20 -6.18
N ALA A 48 -4.04 11.21 -5.51
CA ALA A 48 -3.46 12.40 -6.13
C ALA A 48 -2.18 12.05 -6.90
N LEU A 49 -1.27 11.27 -6.31
CA LEU A 49 -0.06 10.79 -6.98
C LEU A 49 -0.38 9.95 -8.21
N ALA A 50 -1.37 9.05 -8.11
CA ALA A 50 -1.87 8.31 -9.26
C ALA A 50 -2.42 9.26 -10.34
N ALA A 51 -3.24 10.24 -9.96
CA ALA A 51 -3.78 11.21 -10.92
C ALA A 51 -2.67 12.00 -11.65
N VAL A 52 -1.66 12.47 -10.92
CA VAL A 52 -0.53 13.22 -11.47
C VAL A 52 0.29 12.34 -12.40
N ALA A 53 0.58 11.08 -12.03
CA ALA A 53 1.35 10.17 -12.85
C ALA A 53 0.68 9.87 -14.20
N TRP A 54 -0.66 9.80 -14.21
CA TRP A 54 -1.45 9.64 -15.43
C TRP A 54 -1.50 10.92 -16.28
N ALA A 55 -1.47 12.11 -15.65
CA ALA A 55 -1.51 13.39 -16.35
C ALA A 55 -0.16 13.81 -16.97
N TRP A 56 0.97 13.43 -16.35
CA TRP A 56 2.29 13.96 -16.75
C TRP A 56 2.81 13.36 -18.06
N SER A 57 2.89 12.03 -18.19
CA SER A 57 3.31 11.42 -19.46
C SER A 57 3.03 9.91 -19.52
N SER A 58 2.50 9.46 -20.66
CA SER A 58 2.28 8.03 -20.96
C SER A 58 3.55 7.18 -20.88
N ARG A 59 4.74 7.78 -21.14
CA ARG A 59 6.01 7.04 -21.17
C ARG A 59 6.57 6.69 -19.78
N TRP A 60 6.28 7.49 -18.75
CA TRP A 60 6.78 7.26 -17.38
C TRP A 60 5.69 6.78 -16.41
N SER A 61 4.41 6.94 -16.76
CA SER A 61 3.29 6.57 -15.90
C SER A 61 3.38 5.11 -15.43
N GLY A 62 3.69 4.17 -16.32
CA GLY A 62 3.83 2.75 -15.97
C GLY A 62 4.97 2.41 -15.00
N THR A 63 5.92 3.33 -14.77
CA THR A 63 7.09 3.12 -13.90
C THR A 63 7.05 3.96 -12.64
N LEU A 64 6.68 5.24 -12.73
CA LEU A 64 6.65 6.13 -11.57
C LEU A 64 5.40 5.93 -10.72
N ASP A 65 4.25 5.64 -11.34
CA ASP A 65 2.98 5.48 -10.63
C ASP A 65 3.07 4.37 -9.56
N PRO A 66 3.48 3.12 -9.88
CA PRO A 66 3.56 2.07 -8.86
C PRO A 66 4.61 2.33 -7.78
N LEU A 67 5.71 3.04 -8.12
CA LEU A 67 6.76 3.39 -7.15
C LEU A 67 6.27 4.39 -6.10
N LEU A 68 5.32 5.25 -6.47
CA LEU A 68 4.78 6.29 -5.58
C LEU A 68 3.53 5.83 -4.84
N THR A 69 2.70 4.98 -5.46
CA THR A 69 1.39 4.60 -4.89
C THR A 69 1.45 3.35 -4.03
N THR A 70 2.17 2.32 -4.48
CA THR A 70 2.12 0.98 -3.86
C THR A 70 2.71 0.99 -2.46
N PRO A 71 3.90 1.57 -2.21
CA PRO A 71 4.50 1.60 -0.87
C PRO A 71 3.64 2.33 0.15
N VAL A 72 3.02 3.46 -0.24
CA VAL A 72 2.12 4.24 0.63
C VAL A 72 0.84 3.46 0.91
N THR A 73 0.29 2.77 -0.08
CA THR A 73 -0.92 1.93 0.11
C THR A 73 -0.65 0.80 1.10
N VAL A 74 0.48 0.10 0.96
CA VAL A 74 0.87 -0.98 1.90
C VAL A 74 1.14 -0.41 3.30
N PHE A 75 1.76 0.77 3.40
CA PHE A 75 1.94 1.49 4.66
C PHE A 75 0.60 1.80 5.36
N VAL A 76 -0.41 2.27 4.62
CA VAL A 76 -1.75 2.52 5.17
C VAL A 76 -2.37 1.22 5.67
N VAL A 77 -2.31 0.16 4.87
CA VAL A 77 -2.82 -1.16 5.28
C VAL A 77 -2.11 -1.65 6.55
N ALA A 78 -0.79 -1.49 6.66
CA ALA A 78 -0.03 -1.85 7.85
C ALA A 78 -0.53 -1.11 9.10
N GLN A 79 -0.71 0.21 9.03
CA GLN A 79 -1.23 0.98 10.16
C GLN A 79 -2.66 0.60 10.56
N LEU A 80 -3.52 0.27 9.59
CA LEU A 80 -4.87 -0.22 9.85
C LEU A 80 -4.87 -1.56 10.61
N ASN A 81 -3.86 -2.41 10.38
CA ASN A 81 -3.66 -3.66 11.12
C ASN A 81 -2.91 -3.48 12.45
N GLY A 82 -2.72 -2.23 12.90
CA GLY A 82 -2.15 -1.92 14.21
C GLY A 82 -0.62 -1.86 14.24
N ILE A 83 0.06 -1.89 13.09
CA ILE A 83 1.51 -1.68 13.03
C ILE A 83 1.80 -0.19 13.24
N ARG A 84 2.51 0.14 14.32
CA ARG A 84 2.78 1.53 14.73
C ARG A 84 4.27 1.86 14.80
N ASP A 85 5.11 0.84 15.00
CA ASP A 85 6.56 1.04 15.11
C ASP A 85 7.14 1.64 13.82
N VAL A 86 7.87 2.74 13.97
CA VAL A 86 8.44 3.49 12.83
C VAL A 86 9.43 2.64 12.03
N GLY A 87 10.22 1.79 12.70
CA GLY A 87 11.17 0.89 12.03
C GLY A 87 10.45 -0.14 11.17
N ALA A 88 9.40 -0.77 11.71
CA ALA A 88 8.55 -1.70 10.97
C ALA A 88 7.87 -1.02 9.77
N LEU A 89 7.31 0.17 9.96
CA LEU A 89 6.62 0.91 8.91
C LEU A 89 7.58 1.36 7.79
N VAL A 90 8.77 1.85 8.13
CA VAL A 90 9.82 2.19 7.15
C VAL A 90 10.29 0.93 6.41
N GLY A 91 10.49 -0.18 7.11
CA GLY A 91 10.85 -1.46 6.51
C GLY A 91 9.80 -1.96 5.51
N ILE A 92 8.52 -1.90 5.88
CA ILE A 92 7.38 -2.24 5.01
C ILE A 92 7.38 -1.38 3.75
N TYR A 93 7.54 -0.06 3.91
CA TYR A 93 7.61 0.87 2.79
C TYR A 93 8.78 0.55 1.85
N ALA A 94 9.97 0.31 2.41
CA ALA A 94 11.17 0.01 1.66
C ALA A 94 11.05 -1.32 0.88
N LEU A 95 10.52 -2.36 1.51
CA LEU A 95 10.29 -3.67 0.88
C LEU A 95 9.25 -3.59 -0.24
N ALA A 96 8.14 -2.87 -0.02
CA ALA A 96 7.14 -2.63 -1.06
C ALA A 96 7.75 -1.86 -2.25
N SER A 97 8.57 -0.84 -1.97
CA SER A 97 9.29 -0.08 -3.00
C SER A 97 10.26 -0.95 -3.78
N ALA A 98 11.02 -1.81 -3.09
CA ALA A 98 11.96 -2.73 -3.69
C ALA A 98 11.26 -3.74 -4.61
N GLY A 99 10.14 -4.33 -4.18
CA GLY A 99 9.34 -5.24 -5.01
C GLY A 99 8.90 -4.59 -6.33
N VAL A 100 8.46 -3.33 -6.28
CA VAL A 100 8.12 -2.55 -7.47
C VAL A 100 9.36 -2.26 -8.32
N LEU A 101 10.48 -1.88 -7.71
CA LEU A 101 11.72 -1.58 -8.42
C LEU A 101 12.22 -2.78 -9.24
N PHE A 102 12.06 -4.01 -8.72
CA PHE A 102 12.37 -5.21 -9.49
C PHE A 102 11.50 -5.37 -10.74
N ALA A 103 10.21 -5.01 -10.69
CA ALA A 103 9.35 -4.98 -11.88
C ALA A 103 9.78 -3.88 -12.87
N VAL A 104 10.36 -2.78 -12.38
CA VAL A 104 10.95 -1.73 -13.21
C VAL A 104 12.22 -2.24 -13.91
N VAL A 105 13.11 -2.91 -13.17
CA VAL A 105 14.33 -3.54 -13.71
C VAL A 105 13.95 -4.56 -14.78
N GLN A 106 12.95 -5.41 -14.51
CA GLN A 106 12.43 -6.39 -15.46
C GLN A 106 12.02 -5.79 -16.81
N ARG A 107 11.43 -4.57 -16.82
CA ARG A 107 11.03 -3.90 -18.06
C ARG A 107 12.21 -3.33 -18.84
N ARG A 108 13.34 -3.12 -18.18
CA ARG A 108 14.58 -2.62 -18.79
C ARG A 108 15.57 -3.73 -19.14
N SER A 109 15.33 -4.94 -18.65
CA SER A 109 16.11 -6.14 -18.96
C SER A 109 16.05 -6.46 -20.45
N PRO A 110 17.20 -6.57 -21.14
CA PRO A 110 17.25 -6.91 -22.57
C PRO A 110 16.92 -8.39 -22.83
N ASP A 111 17.04 -9.23 -21.81
CA ASP A 111 16.68 -10.63 -21.84
C ASP A 111 15.21 -10.84 -21.44
N ARG A 112 14.54 -11.83 -22.04
CA ARG A 112 13.18 -12.25 -21.64
C ARG A 112 13.15 -13.03 -20.31
N SER A 113 14.22 -12.95 -19.51
CA SER A 113 14.33 -13.60 -18.21
C SER A 113 13.31 -13.02 -17.24
N ARG A 114 12.69 -13.86 -16.41
CA ARG A 114 11.75 -13.43 -15.35
C ARG A 114 12.40 -13.36 -13.97
N VAL A 115 13.72 -13.50 -13.89
CA VAL A 115 14.46 -13.52 -12.62
C VAL A 115 14.24 -12.25 -11.79
N PRO A 116 14.36 -11.02 -12.36
CA PRO A 116 14.08 -9.80 -11.59
C PRO A 116 12.68 -9.82 -10.99
N LEU A 117 11.66 -10.21 -11.75
CA LEU A 117 10.28 -10.29 -11.27
C LEU A 117 10.10 -11.36 -10.18
N GLY A 118 10.82 -12.49 -10.28
CA GLY A 118 10.85 -13.52 -9.25
C GLY A 118 11.43 -13.00 -7.92
N LEU A 119 12.57 -12.31 -7.97
CA LEU A 119 13.15 -11.65 -6.79
C LEU A 119 12.22 -10.56 -6.23
N GLY A 120 11.59 -9.79 -7.12
CA GLY A 120 10.58 -8.81 -6.76
C GLY A 120 9.41 -9.40 -5.99
N SER A 121 8.96 -10.61 -6.35
CA SER A 121 7.90 -11.31 -5.62
C SER A 121 8.34 -11.77 -4.23
N ALA A 122 9.59 -12.28 -4.11
CA ALA A 122 10.14 -12.73 -2.84
C ALA A 122 10.29 -11.57 -1.84
N VAL A 123 10.65 -10.37 -2.32
CA VAL A 123 10.73 -9.17 -1.49
C VAL A 123 9.34 -8.58 -1.24
N GLY A 124 8.50 -8.51 -2.28
CA GLY A 124 7.18 -7.88 -2.22
C GLY A 124 6.15 -8.63 -1.38
N ILE A 125 6.34 -9.94 -1.12
CA ILE A 125 5.46 -10.72 -0.24
C ILE A 125 5.73 -10.46 1.24
N VAL A 126 6.94 -10.04 1.62
CA VAL A 126 7.35 -9.89 3.03
C VAL A 126 6.45 -8.92 3.81
N PRO A 127 6.10 -7.71 3.31
CA PRO A 127 5.18 -6.82 4.00
C PRO A 127 3.82 -7.46 4.32
N TRP A 128 3.29 -8.28 3.41
CA TRP A 128 2.02 -8.99 3.63
C TRP A 128 2.14 -10.05 4.72
N GLY A 129 3.29 -10.72 4.82
CA GLY A 129 3.58 -11.62 5.94
C GLY A 129 3.56 -10.88 7.29
N ILE A 130 4.21 -9.72 7.38
CA ILE A 130 4.22 -8.90 8.60
C ILE A 130 2.77 -8.48 8.98
N ILE A 131 1.99 -8.01 8.00
CA ILE A 131 0.59 -7.64 8.20
C ILE A 131 -0.25 -8.83 8.66
N ALA A 132 -0.08 -10.00 8.04
CA ALA A 132 -0.79 -11.22 8.40
C ALA A 132 -0.48 -11.67 9.83
N PHE A 133 0.79 -11.60 10.27
CA PHE A 133 1.15 -11.91 11.65
C PHE A 133 0.47 -10.98 12.66
N HIS A 134 0.38 -9.69 12.35
CA HIS A 134 -0.38 -8.75 13.19
C HIS A 134 -1.87 -9.11 13.25
N GLN A 135 -2.48 -9.40 12.12
CA GLN A 135 -3.90 -9.70 12.03
C GLN A 135 -4.27 -11.02 12.72
N VAL A 136 -3.50 -12.09 12.49
CA VAL A 136 -3.70 -13.38 13.16
C VAL A 136 -3.36 -13.27 14.65
N GLY A 137 -2.22 -12.63 14.97
CA GLY A 137 -1.78 -12.41 16.34
C GLY A 137 -2.82 -11.68 17.18
N ALA A 138 -3.44 -10.62 16.62
CA ALA A 138 -4.53 -9.89 17.25
C ALA A 138 -5.71 -10.80 17.64
N GLY A 139 -6.09 -11.75 16.78
CA GLY A 139 -7.11 -12.75 17.10
C GLY A 139 -6.68 -13.72 18.21
N LEU A 140 -5.43 -14.19 18.18
CA LEU A 140 -4.89 -15.12 19.17
C LEU A 140 -4.76 -14.52 20.58
N VAL A 141 -4.50 -13.21 20.68
CA VAL A 141 -4.40 -12.49 21.97
C VAL A 141 -5.73 -11.90 22.45
N GLY A 142 -6.86 -12.25 21.82
CA GLY A 142 -8.20 -11.85 22.26
C GLY A 142 -8.63 -10.44 21.87
N HIS A 143 -7.91 -9.78 20.96
CA HIS A 143 -8.23 -8.44 20.45
C HIS A 143 -8.37 -8.44 18.92
N PRO A 144 -9.35 -9.19 18.36
CA PRO A 144 -9.50 -9.30 16.91
C PRO A 144 -9.73 -7.95 16.25
N LEU A 145 -9.14 -7.77 15.05
CA LEU A 145 -9.32 -6.54 14.27
C LEU A 145 -10.76 -6.41 13.75
N PRO A 146 -11.26 -5.17 13.55
CA PRO A 146 -12.57 -4.93 12.94
C PRO A 146 -12.68 -5.58 11.55
N GLY A 147 -13.86 -6.11 11.22
CA GLY A 147 -14.08 -6.80 9.94
C GLY A 147 -13.79 -5.94 8.70
N ILE A 148 -14.01 -4.62 8.78
CA ILE A 148 -13.68 -3.68 7.70
C ILE A 148 -12.16 -3.60 7.44
N VAL A 149 -11.34 -3.67 8.49
CA VAL A 149 -9.87 -3.69 8.36
C VAL A 149 -9.43 -4.96 7.65
N VAL A 150 -10.00 -6.10 8.03
CA VAL A 150 -9.76 -7.39 7.36
C VAL A 150 -10.11 -7.32 5.87
N ALA A 151 -11.27 -6.75 5.54
CA ALA A 151 -11.72 -6.58 4.16
C ALA A 151 -10.79 -5.66 3.35
N ILE A 152 -10.31 -4.56 3.94
CA ILE A 152 -9.33 -3.67 3.33
C ILE A 152 -8.03 -4.41 3.03
N THR A 153 -7.48 -5.14 4.00
CA THR A 153 -6.25 -5.92 3.84
C THR A 153 -6.37 -6.94 2.70
N LEU A 154 -7.45 -7.72 2.70
CA LEU A 154 -7.67 -8.76 1.69
C LEU A 154 -7.85 -8.18 0.29
N THR A 155 -8.58 -7.08 0.16
CA THR A 155 -8.77 -6.40 -1.13
C THR A 155 -7.44 -5.87 -1.67
N ALA A 156 -6.65 -5.22 -0.82
CA ALA A 156 -5.33 -4.71 -1.20
C ALA A 156 -4.40 -5.84 -1.63
N LEU A 157 -4.40 -6.97 -0.90
CA LEU A 157 -3.60 -8.15 -1.23
C LEU A 157 -4.03 -8.77 -2.56
N VAL A 158 -5.33 -8.96 -2.77
CA VAL A 158 -5.87 -9.52 -4.02
C VAL A 158 -5.52 -8.62 -5.21
N ALA A 159 -5.64 -7.30 -5.07
CA ALA A 159 -5.25 -6.36 -6.11
C ALA A 159 -3.74 -6.44 -6.43
N ALA A 160 -2.89 -6.51 -5.41
CA ALA A 160 -1.44 -6.64 -5.58
C ALA A 160 -1.06 -7.97 -6.27
N VAL A 161 -1.68 -9.08 -5.87
CA VAL A 161 -1.47 -10.39 -6.51
C VAL A 161 -1.96 -10.37 -7.95
N ALA A 162 -3.12 -9.79 -8.22
CA ALA A 162 -3.68 -9.68 -9.57
C ALA A 162 -2.77 -8.83 -10.48
N GLU A 163 -2.28 -7.69 -9.99
CA GLU A 163 -1.30 -6.85 -10.69
C GLU A 163 -0.02 -7.62 -10.99
N PHE A 164 0.52 -8.34 -10.00
CA PHE A 164 1.72 -9.15 -10.17
C PHE A 164 1.51 -10.23 -11.24
N VAL A 165 0.40 -10.98 -11.18
CA VAL A 165 0.08 -12.02 -12.16
C VAL A 165 -0.08 -11.44 -13.57
N ALA A 166 -0.71 -10.27 -13.70
CA ALA A 166 -0.81 -9.58 -14.98
C ALA A 166 0.58 -9.17 -15.52
N THR A 167 1.44 -8.66 -14.65
CA THR A 167 2.83 -8.30 -14.99
C THR A 167 3.63 -9.54 -15.40
N TRP A 168 3.51 -10.64 -14.66
CA TRP A 168 4.15 -11.93 -14.97
C TRP A 168 3.71 -12.50 -16.32
N ARG A 169 2.45 -12.30 -16.68
CA ARG A 169 1.87 -12.69 -17.98
C ARG A 169 2.18 -11.72 -19.12
N GLY A 170 2.96 -10.66 -18.87
CA GLY A 170 3.31 -9.66 -19.88
C GLY A 170 2.11 -8.79 -20.32
N ARG A 171 1.17 -8.52 -19.42
CA ARG A 171 -0.05 -7.73 -19.67
C ARG A 171 0.01 -6.38 -18.92
N PRO A 172 0.84 -5.41 -19.35
CA PRO A 172 1.08 -4.17 -18.61
C PRO A 172 -0.16 -3.27 -18.50
N ALA A 173 -1.03 -3.26 -19.52
CA ALA A 173 -2.29 -2.53 -19.47
C ALA A 173 -3.22 -3.09 -18.38
N ALA A 174 -3.37 -4.42 -18.34
CA ALA A 174 -4.18 -5.09 -17.32
C ALA A 174 -3.61 -4.86 -15.91
N ALA A 175 -2.29 -4.95 -15.73
CA ALA A 175 -1.63 -4.65 -14.45
C ALA A 175 -1.94 -3.23 -13.98
N SER A 176 -1.85 -2.25 -14.88
CA SER A 176 -2.15 -0.84 -14.57
C SER A 176 -3.60 -0.63 -14.15
N VAL A 177 -4.55 -1.26 -14.86
CA VAL A 177 -5.99 -1.20 -14.53
C VAL A 177 -6.28 -1.86 -13.19
N LEU A 178 -5.70 -3.03 -12.92
CA LEU A 178 -5.89 -3.77 -11.66
C LEU A 178 -5.38 -2.98 -10.46
N ARG A 179 -4.21 -2.34 -10.58
CA ARG A 179 -3.67 -1.46 -9.54
C ARG A 179 -4.56 -0.25 -9.31
N ALA A 180 -4.97 0.43 -10.38
CA ALA A 180 -5.86 1.58 -10.31
C ALA A 180 -7.19 1.22 -9.62
N ALA A 181 -7.80 0.10 -10.00
CA ALA A 181 -9.02 -0.41 -9.39
C ALA A 181 -8.80 -0.78 -7.90
N GLY A 182 -7.69 -1.44 -7.58
CA GLY A 182 -7.31 -1.80 -6.22
C GLY A 182 -7.13 -0.58 -5.31
N ILE A 183 -6.37 0.41 -5.76
CA ILE A 183 -6.17 1.68 -5.04
C ILE A 183 -7.52 2.38 -4.82
N SER A 184 -8.36 2.47 -5.85
CA SER A 184 -9.69 3.07 -5.75
C SER A 184 -10.55 2.34 -4.71
N ALA A 185 -10.60 1.00 -4.76
CA ALA A 185 -11.38 0.21 -3.81
C ALA A 185 -10.88 0.41 -2.38
N VAL A 186 -9.57 0.34 -2.15
CA VAL A 186 -8.96 0.56 -0.83
C VAL A 186 -9.26 1.96 -0.32
N ALA A 187 -9.10 3.00 -1.14
CA ALA A 187 -9.36 4.38 -0.73
C ALA A 187 -10.81 4.59 -0.27
N TRP A 188 -11.77 4.04 -1.01
CA TRP A 188 -13.19 4.15 -0.64
C TRP A 188 -13.56 3.33 0.59
N MET A 189 -12.98 2.14 0.78
CA MET A 189 -13.20 1.37 2.01
C MET A 189 -12.56 2.05 3.23
N VAL A 190 -11.40 2.68 3.08
CA VAL A 190 -10.79 3.49 4.14
C VAL A 190 -11.68 4.68 4.46
N ALA A 191 -12.20 5.37 3.44
CA ALA A 191 -13.14 6.47 3.63
C ALA A 191 -14.46 6.03 4.29
N ALA A 192 -14.94 4.83 3.99
CA ALA A 192 -16.15 4.26 4.61
C ALA A 192 -15.91 3.75 6.05
N ALA A 193 -14.64 3.64 6.46
CA ALA A 193 -14.26 3.28 7.83
C ALA A 193 -14.03 4.50 8.74
N LEU A 194 -14.23 5.72 8.21
CA LEU A 194 -14.24 7.00 8.94
C LEU A 194 -15.47 7.13 9.85
#